data_AF-A0A6I4RNX9-F1
#
_entry.id   AF-A0A6I4RNX9-F1
#
_cell.length_a   1.000
_cell.length_b   1.000
_cell.length_c   1.000
_cell.angle_alpha   90.00
_cell.angle_beta   90.00
_cell.angle_gamma   90.00
#
_symmetry.space_group_name_H-M   'P 1'
#
loop_
_entity.id
_entity.type
_entity.pdbx_description
1 polymer ?
#
loop_
_entity_poly.entity_id
_entity_poly.type
_entity_poly.pdbx_seq_one_letter_code
_entity_poly.pdbx_strand_id
1 'polypeptide(L)'
;MNVLEVKNLTVEFPIKKTITGKITQKVTAVKDVSFDVKEGEIIGIVGESGCGKSSLLRALIGLNEITTGEVVWKGEHHLHKYKSHKQWLSVRRDIQMIFQDPFACLNPRMVVRNIIAEPLINFNKNLSKKEVDEKVLKMMKKVGLNESQMYRYPHEFSGGQCQRIGIARALICEPKLLVCDEPVSALDVSIQAQVVNLLKELQKDFKLTILFVAHDLSIVKHISDRLFVMYLGSLVEVSPKQSIYRNPVHPYTKVLLNAIPIADPQLARQRTIEIEKSELPSPLNPPKGCAFHTRCKIATDICKKERPYLRLIEDEVYTACHNI
;
A
#
# COMPACT_ATOMS: atom_id res chain seq x y z
N MET A 1 1.85 -17.95 10.52
CA MET A 1 0.71 -18.33 9.66
C MET A 1 0.52 -17.23 8.63
N ASN A 2 0.22 -17.58 7.38
CA ASN A 2 -0.09 -16.60 6.34
C ASN A 2 -1.56 -16.18 6.47
N VAL A 3 -1.81 -14.88 6.51
CA VAL A 3 -3.17 -14.33 6.61
C VAL A 3 -3.71 -13.87 5.26
N LEU A 4 -2.83 -13.51 4.32
CA LEU A 4 -3.18 -13.16 2.96
C LEU A 4 -2.26 -13.90 2.00
N GLU A 5 -2.85 -14.57 1.02
CA GLU A 5 -2.14 -15.22 -0.08
C GLU A 5 -2.62 -14.65 -1.41
N VAL A 6 -1.68 -14.24 -2.24
CA VAL A 6 -1.92 -13.67 -3.56
C VAL A 6 -1.15 -14.49 -4.58
N LYS A 7 -1.83 -15.00 -5.62
CA LYS A 7 -1.23 -15.84 -6.65
C LYS A 7 -1.59 -15.32 -8.04
N ASN A 8 -0.59 -15.05 -8.86
CA ASN A 8 -0.69 -14.65 -10.26
C ASN A 8 -1.68 -13.50 -10.52
N LEU A 9 -1.76 -12.56 -9.59
CA LEU A 9 -2.75 -11.48 -9.61
C LEU A 9 -2.50 -10.53 -10.77
N THR A 10 -3.52 -10.34 -11.61
CA THR A 10 -3.52 -9.36 -12.70
C THR A 10 -4.76 -8.48 -12.63
N VAL A 11 -4.55 -7.18 -12.82
CA VAL A 11 -5.60 -6.15 -12.83
C VAL A 11 -5.45 -5.31 -14.08
N GLU A 12 -6.46 -5.36 -14.95
CA GLU A 12 -6.54 -4.61 -16.19
C GLU A 12 -7.69 -3.59 -16.17
N PHE A 13 -7.44 -2.40 -16.69
CA PHE A 13 -8.48 -1.37 -16.87
C PHE A 13 -8.75 -1.12 -18.36
N PRO A 14 -10.02 -1.05 -18.78
CA PRO A 14 -10.37 -0.64 -20.14
C PRO A 14 -10.14 0.86 -20.31
N ILE A 15 -9.51 1.27 -21.40
CA ILE A 15 -9.20 2.69 -21.68
C ILE A 15 -10.00 3.21 -22.87
N LYS A 16 -10.16 2.39 -23.89
CA LYS A 16 -10.99 2.72 -25.06
C LYS A 16 -12.06 1.66 -25.23
N LYS A 17 -13.27 2.14 -25.49
CA LYS A 17 -14.41 1.33 -25.88
C LYS A 17 -14.92 1.84 -27.23
N THR A 18 -15.36 0.95 -28.10
CA THR A 18 -16.12 1.35 -29.29
C THR A 18 -17.47 1.95 -28.89
N ILE A 19 -18.17 2.58 -29.84
CA ILE A 19 -19.56 3.05 -29.66
C ILE A 19 -20.48 1.89 -29.24
N THR A 20 -20.16 0.66 -29.67
CA THR A 20 -20.85 -0.58 -29.29
C THR A 20 -20.40 -1.19 -27.95
N GLY A 21 -19.52 -0.51 -27.20
CA GLY A 21 -19.04 -0.93 -25.88
C GLY A 21 -17.89 -1.95 -25.87
N LYS A 22 -17.39 -2.39 -27.04
CA LYS A 22 -16.27 -3.34 -27.15
C LYS A 22 -14.97 -2.68 -26.68
N ILE A 23 -14.27 -3.30 -25.74
CA ILE A 23 -12.97 -2.81 -25.26
C ILE A 23 -11.93 -3.00 -26.37
N THR A 24 -11.29 -1.91 -26.80
CA THR A 24 -10.26 -1.91 -27.85
C THR A 24 -8.86 -1.72 -27.31
N GLN A 25 -8.73 -1.16 -26.11
CA GLN A 25 -7.45 -0.94 -25.45
C GLN A 25 -7.60 -1.12 -23.95
N LYS A 26 -6.63 -1.82 -23.35
CA LYS A 26 -6.53 -2.04 -21.90
C LYS A 26 -5.16 -1.58 -21.40
N VAL A 27 -5.10 -1.23 -20.12
CA VAL A 27 -3.84 -1.04 -19.37
C VAL A 27 -3.76 -2.09 -18.27
N THR A 28 -2.63 -2.77 -18.20
CA THR A 28 -2.34 -3.71 -17.11
C THR A 28 -1.68 -2.94 -15.97
N ALA A 29 -2.43 -2.66 -14.91
CA ALA A 29 -1.93 -1.92 -13.76
C ALA A 29 -1.20 -2.81 -12.75
N VAL A 30 -1.60 -4.09 -12.67
CA VAL A 30 -0.93 -5.13 -11.88
C VAL A 30 -0.78 -6.34 -12.79
N LYS A 31 0.42 -6.91 -12.87
CA LYS A 31 0.77 -7.99 -13.79
C LYS A 31 1.48 -9.11 -13.06
N ASP A 32 0.80 -10.25 -12.96
CA ASP A 32 1.33 -11.52 -12.44
C ASP A 32 2.04 -11.38 -11.09
N VAL A 33 1.35 -10.73 -10.14
CA VAL A 33 1.89 -10.50 -8.80
C VAL A 33 1.52 -11.66 -7.88
N SER A 34 2.53 -12.27 -7.25
CA SER A 34 2.36 -13.34 -6.26
C SER A 34 3.15 -13.03 -4.99
N PHE A 35 2.51 -13.15 -3.83
CA PHE A 35 3.14 -13.00 -2.52
C PHE A 35 2.23 -13.50 -1.39
N ASP A 36 2.83 -13.70 -0.23
CA ASP A 36 2.18 -14.00 1.04
C ASP A 36 2.39 -12.85 2.05
N VAL A 37 1.50 -12.77 3.03
CA VAL A 37 1.63 -11.87 4.19
C VAL A 37 1.43 -12.67 5.46
N LYS A 38 2.41 -12.59 6.38
CA LYS A 38 2.36 -13.26 7.68
C LYS A 38 1.50 -12.45 8.66
N GLU A 39 0.85 -13.13 9.61
CA GLU A 39 0.09 -12.44 10.67
C GLU A 39 0.99 -11.51 11.49
N GLY A 40 0.54 -10.28 11.70
CA GLY A 40 1.29 -9.28 12.46
C GLY A 40 2.46 -8.65 11.72
N GLU A 41 2.64 -8.97 10.44
CA GLU A 41 3.71 -8.42 9.60
C GLU A 41 3.32 -7.07 9.01
N ILE A 42 4.31 -6.18 8.88
CA ILE A 42 4.19 -4.95 8.10
C ILE A 42 4.94 -5.12 6.78
N ILE A 43 4.20 -5.15 5.68
CA ILE A 43 4.77 -5.12 4.33
C ILE A 43 4.81 -3.67 3.83
N GLY A 44 6.00 -3.22 3.46
CA GLY A 44 6.21 -1.98 2.73
C GLY A 44 6.13 -2.19 1.24
N ILE A 45 5.32 -1.42 0.52
CA ILE A 45 5.23 -1.48 -0.94
C ILE A 45 5.69 -0.14 -1.51
N VAL A 46 6.75 -0.17 -2.31
CA VAL A 46 7.41 1.01 -2.87
C VAL A 46 7.53 0.93 -4.38
N GLY A 47 7.67 2.08 -5.02
CA GLY A 47 7.82 2.22 -6.45
C GLY A 47 7.42 3.62 -6.91
N GLU A 48 7.83 4.01 -8.11
CA GLU A 48 7.50 5.31 -8.69
C GLU A 48 5.97 5.51 -8.84
N SER A 49 5.52 6.75 -8.98
CA SER A 49 4.11 7.05 -9.21
C SER A 49 3.58 6.32 -10.45
N GLY A 50 2.35 5.79 -10.38
CA GLY A 50 1.73 5.07 -11.50
C GLY A 50 2.22 3.62 -11.71
N CYS A 51 3.10 3.07 -10.86
CA CYS A 51 3.62 1.70 -11.02
C CYS A 51 2.64 0.58 -10.59
N GLY A 52 1.43 0.90 -10.13
CA GLY A 52 0.38 -0.10 -9.82
C GLY A 52 0.08 -0.35 -8.33
N LYS A 53 0.74 0.34 -7.39
CA LYS A 53 0.62 0.12 -5.93
C LYS A 53 -0.83 0.26 -5.42
N SER A 54 -1.47 1.40 -5.69
CA SER A 54 -2.85 1.65 -5.28
C SER A 54 -3.83 0.69 -5.97
N SER A 55 -3.55 0.32 -7.23
CA SER A 55 -4.36 -0.65 -7.97
C SER A 55 -4.29 -2.05 -7.36
N LEU A 56 -3.10 -2.47 -6.91
CA LEU A 56 -2.89 -3.70 -6.14
C LEU A 56 -3.71 -3.66 -4.85
N LEU A 57 -3.50 -2.64 -4.00
CA LEU A 57 -4.23 -2.53 -2.72
C LEU A 57 -5.74 -2.58 -2.90
N ARG A 58 -6.28 -1.80 -3.84
CA ARG A 58 -7.72 -1.73 -4.13
C ARG A 58 -8.26 -3.06 -4.67
N ALA A 59 -7.48 -3.83 -5.42
CA ALA A 59 -7.88 -5.16 -5.87
C ALA A 59 -7.97 -6.14 -4.71
N LEU A 60 -7.01 -6.12 -3.77
CA LEU A 60 -7.01 -7.00 -2.59
C LEU A 60 -8.25 -6.82 -1.71
N ILE A 61 -8.81 -5.61 -1.68
CA ILE A 61 -9.99 -5.27 -0.87
C ILE A 61 -11.29 -5.13 -1.70
N GLY A 62 -11.28 -5.56 -2.96
CA GLY A 62 -12.48 -5.60 -3.80
C GLY A 62 -13.02 -4.23 -4.25
N LEU A 63 -12.19 -3.19 -4.24
CA LEU A 63 -12.51 -1.90 -4.85
C LEU A 63 -12.18 -1.88 -6.36
N ASN A 64 -11.25 -2.73 -6.80
CA ASN A 64 -10.98 -2.99 -8.21
C ASN A 64 -11.30 -4.45 -8.55
N GLU A 65 -11.81 -4.70 -9.76
CA GLU A 65 -12.02 -6.07 -10.23
C GLU A 65 -10.69 -6.75 -10.54
N ILE A 66 -10.56 -7.99 -10.07
CA ILE A 66 -9.44 -8.86 -10.37
C ILE A 66 -9.69 -9.49 -11.75
N THR A 67 -8.75 -9.30 -12.67
CA THR A 67 -8.86 -9.85 -14.03
C THR A 67 -8.49 -11.33 -14.06
N THR A 68 -7.35 -11.69 -13.47
CA THR A 68 -6.92 -13.08 -13.27
C THR A 68 -6.15 -13.22 -11.96
N GLY A 69 -5.95 -14.46 -11.53
CA GLY A 69 -5.25 -14.78 -10.30
C GLY A 69 -6.17 -14.94 -9.10
N GLU A 70 -5.57 -15.22 -7.96
CA GLU A 70 -6.24 -15.58 -6.73
C GLU A 70 -5.82 -14.68 -5.59
N VAL A 71 -6.80 -14.30 -4.77
CA VAL A 71 -6.59 -13.68 -3.47
C VAL A 71 -7.36 -14.49 -2.45
N VAL A 72 -6.66 -14.98 -1.42
CA VAL A 72 -7.21 -15.79 -0.34
C VAL A 72 -6.90 -15.14 1.00
N TRP A 73 -7.93 -14.88 1.79
CA TRP A 73 -7.84 -14.29 3.11
C TRP A 73 -8.10 -15.37 4.19
N LYS A 74 -7.16 -15.51 5.13
CA LYS A 74 -7.14 -16.50 6.22
C LYS A 74 -7.33 -17.96 5.78
N GLY A 75 -6.91 -18.31 4.56
CA GLY A 75 -7.06 -19.65 4.02
C GLY A 75 -8.50 -20.08 3.67
N GLU A 76 -9.50 -19.25 3.99
CA GLU A 76 -10.93 -19.60 3.88
C GLU A 76 -11.66 -18.73 2.86
N HIS A 77 -11.32 -17.45 2.78
CA HIS A 77 -12.05 -16.47 1.98
C HIS A 77 -11.38 -16.23 0.61
N HIS A 78 -11.94 -16.84 -0.43
CA HIS A 78 -11.49 -16.63 -1.82
C HIS A 78 -12.04 -15.31 -2.39
N LEU A 79 -11.41 -14.20 -2.03
CA LEU A 79 -11.88 -12.83 -2.33
C LEU A 79 -12.07 -12.55 -3.83
N HIS A 80 -11.24 -13.14 -4.69
CA HIS A 80 -11.34 -13.05 -6.15
C HIS A 80 -12.67 -13.59 -6.72
N LYS A 81 -13.38 -14.45 -5.97
CA LYS A 81 -14.70 -14.99 -6.33
C LYS A 81 -15.86 -14.13 -5.84
N TYR A 82 -15.60 -13.10 -5.02
CA TYR A 82 -16.67 -12.27 -4.46
C TYR A 82 -17.21 -11.30 -5.50
N LYS A 83 -18.49 -11.41 -5.81
CA LYS A 83 -19.19 -10.56 -6.81
C LYS A 83 -20.24 -9.65 -6.20
N SER A 84 -20.64 -9.88 -4.95
CA SER A 84 -21.70 -9.12 -4.28
C SER A 84 -21.21 -8.37 -3.05
N HIS A 85 -21.88 -7.26 -2.72
CA HIS A 85 -21.64 -6.51 -1.49
C HIS A 85 -21.78 -7.39 -0.25
N LYS A 86 -22.78 -8.29 -0.22
CA LYS A 86 -23.03 -9.20 0.90
C LYS A 86 -21.85 -10.14 1.18
N GLN A 87 -21.19 -10.66 0.14
CA GLN A 87 -19.99 -11.48 0.32
C GLN A 87 -18.86 -10.65 0.94
N TRP A 88 -18.62 -9.45 0.42
CA TRP A 88 -17.59 -8.56 0.98
C TRP A 88 -17.86 -8.16 2.43
N LEU A 89 -19.12 -7.93 2.83
CA LEU A 89 -19.47 -7.60 4.22
C LEU A 89 -18.92 -8.61 5.25
N SER A 90 -18.78 -9.88 4.88
CA SER A 90 -18.22 -10.92 5.76
C SER A 90 -16.76 -10.66 6.19
N VAL A 91 -15.98 -9.98 5.35
CA VAL A 91 -14.55 -9.71 5.59
C VAL A 91 -14.25 -8.24 5.82
N ARG A 92 -15.19 -7.32 5.52
CA ARG A 92 -14.97 -5.87 5.64
C ARG A 92 -14.63 -5.44 7.06
N ARG A 93 -15.17 -6.10 8.08
CA ARG A 93 -14.79 -5.79 9.48
C ARG A 93 -13.31 -6.10 9.75
N ASP A 94 -12.81 -7.19 9.18
CA ASP A 94 -11.44 -7.67 9.36
C ASP A 94 -10.43 -6.92 8.46
N ILE A 95 -10.88 -6.33 7.35
CA ILE A 95 -10.04 -5.66 6.36
C ILE A 95 -10.47 -4.21 6.20
N GLN A 96 -9.64 -3.29 6.70
CA GLN A 96 -9.91 -1.85 6.69
C GLN A 96 -8.83 -1.11 5.89
N MET A 97 -9.19 0.08 5.38
CA MET A 97 -8.31 0.88 4.53
C MET A 97 -8.16 2.31 5.04
N ILE A 98 -6.94 2.83 4.94
CA ILE A 98 -6.61 4.25 5.06
C ILE A 98 -6.25 4.75 3.66
N PHE A 99 -6.94 5.80 3.22
CA PHE A 99 -6.74 6.40 1.90
C PHE A 99 -5.66 7.48 1.92
N GLN A 100 -5.21 7.86 0.73
CA GLN A 100 -4.11 8.82 0.50
C GLN A 100 -4.43 10.23 0.99
N ASP A 101 -5.67 10.69 0.80
CA ASP A 101 -6.09 12.04 1.15
C ASP A 101 -6.81 12.05 2.52
N PRO A 102 -6.22 12.71 3.55
CA PRO A 102 -6.80 12.77 4.89
C PRO A 102 -8.12 13.55 4.95
N PHE A 103 -8.37 14.49 4.04
CA PHE A 103 -9.57 15.32 4.02
C PHE A 103 -10.66 14.70 3.15
N ALA A 104 -10.32 14.28 1.94
CA ALA A 104 -11.30 13.75 0.98
C ALA A 104 -11.96 12.45 1.47
N CYS A 105 -11.32 11.73 2.39
CA CYS A 105 -11.89 10.53 2.99
C CYS A 105 -12.86 10.81 4.15
N LEU A 106 -12.98 12.05 4.63
CA LEU A 106 -13.84 12.45 5.76
C LEU A 106 -15.06 13.23 5.23
N ASN A 107 -16.25 12.95 5.77
CA ASN A 107 -17.43 13.76 5.44
C ASN A 107 -17.35 15.11 6.17
N PRO A 108 -17.21 16.25 5.47
CA PRO A 108 -17.00 17.56 6.10
C PRO A 108 -18.22 18.05 6.88
N ARG A 109 -19.39 17.43 6.67
CA ARG A 109 -20.66 17.74 7.36
C ARG A 109 -20.91 16.89 8.59
N MET A 110 -20.02 15.96 8.91
CA MET A 110 -20.12 15.11 10.09
C MET A 110 -19.10 15.54 11.14
N VAL A 111 -19.50 15.52 12.40
CA VAL A 111 -18.57 15.69 13.52
C VAL A 111 -17.68 14.45 13.67
N VAL A 112 -16.48 14.63 14.23
CA VAL A 112 -15.46 13.57 14.40
C VAL A 112 -16.01 12.34 15.10
N ARG A 113 -16.85 12.52 16.13
CA ARG A 113 -17.57 11.44 16.79
C ARG A 113 -18.25 10.50 15.81
N ASN A 114 -19.06 11.07 14.90
CA ASN A 114 -19.90 10.30 13.99
C ASN A 114 -19.04 9.64 12.90
N ILE A 115 -17.99 10.32 12.45
CA ILE A 115 -17.03 9.78 11.49
C ILE A 115 -16.34 8.53 12.06
N ILE A 116 -15.84 8.60 13.29
CA ILE A 116 -15.15 7.46 13.94
C ILE A 116 -16.17 6.37 14.29
N ALA A 117 -17.38 6.72 14.72
CA ALA A 117 -18.40 5.75 15.11
C ALA A 117 -19.05 5.01 13.93
N GLU A 118 -19.03 5.58 12.72
CA GLU A 118 -19.78 5.05 11.57
C GLU A 118 -19.51 3.56 11.30
N PRO A 119 -18.25 3.08 11.19
CA PRO A 119 -18.00 1.65 10.96
C PRO A 119 -18.52 0.77 12.09
N LEU A 120 -18.36 1.23 13.33
CA LEU A 120 -18.79 0.51 14.53
C LEU A 120 -20.31 0.29 14.52
N ILE A 121 -21.09 1.33 14.20
CA ILE A 121 -22.56 1.27 14.11
C ILE A 121 -23.01 0.40 12.94
N ASN A 122 -22.32 0.48 11.80
CA ASN A 122 -22.66 -0.29 10.61
C ASN A 122 -22.48 -1.80 10.82
N PHE A 123 -21.44 -2.22 11.55
CA PHE A 123 -21.21 -3.64 11.85
C PHE A 123 -21.91 -4.13 13.12
N ASN A 124 -22.25 -3.25 14.07
CA ASN A 124 -22.92 -3.61 15.31
C ASN A 124 -24.03 -2.61 15.66
N LYS A 125 -25.25 -2.95 15.24
CA LYS A 125 -26.44 -2.10 15.43
C LYS A 125 -27.00 -2.12 16.86
N ASN A 126 -26.51 -3.01 17.72
CA ASN A 126 -27.06 -3.22 19.07
C ASN A 126 -26.35 -2.38 20.13
N LEU A 127 -25.30 -1.62 19.77
CA LEU A 127 -24.58 -0.78 20.71
C LEU A 127 -25.43 0.42 21.12
N SER A 128 -25.53 0.65 22.43
CA SER A 128 -26.11 1.86 22.97
C SER A 128 -25.24 3.08 22.63
N LYS A 129 -25.86 4.27 22.64
CA LYS A 129 -25.15 5.54 22.42
C LYS A 129 -23.95 5.70 23.37
N LYS A 130 -24.12 5.31 24.63
CA LYS A 130 -23.08 5.41 25.66
C LYS A 130 -21.87 4.52 25.33
N GLU A 131 -22.11 3.27 24.94
CA GLU A 131 -21.03 2.34 24.56
C GLU A 131 -20.27 2.81 23.31
N VAL A 132 -20.98 3.40 22.34
CA VAL A 132 -20.36 4.01 21.16
C VAL A 132 -19.45 5.17 21.58
N ASP A 133 -19.93 6.08 22.42
CA ASP A 133 -19.17 7.26 22.86
C ASP A 133 -17.92 6.85 23.65
N GLU A 134 -18.02 5.85 24.52
CA GLU A 134 -16.88 5.30 25.28
C GLU A 134 -15.81 4.69 24.35
N LYS A 135 -16.23 3.90 23.35
CA LYS A 135 -15.32 3.29 22.37
C LYS A 135 -14.65 4.35 21.50
N VAL A 136 -15.41 5.33 21.02
CA VAL A 136 -14.88 6.46 20.23
C VAL A 136 -13.86 7.24 21.05
N LEU A 137 -14.17 7.59 22.30
CA LEU A 137 -13.27 8.33 23.16
C LEU A 137 -11.96 7.57 23.42
N LYS A 138 -12.05 6.26 23.69
CA LYS A 138 -10.87 5.40 23.86
C LYS A 138 -10.00 5.39 22.60
N MET A 139 -10.62 5.30 21.42
CA MET A 139 -9.89 5.32 20.15
C MET A 139 -9.28 6.69 19.86
N MET A 140 -10.00 7.79 20.11
CA MET A 140 -9.48 9.16 19.99
C MET A 140 -8.23 9.35 20.85
N LYS A 141 -8.26 8.91 22.11
CA LYS A 141 -7.09 8.96 23.00
C LYS A 141 -5.91 8.18 22.43
N LYS A 142 -6.14 6.97 21.90
CA LYS A 142 -5.10 6.14 21.27
C LYS A 142 -4.43 6.81 20.06
N VAL A 143 -5.19 7.56 19.26
CA VAL A 143 -4.62 8.29 18.11
C VAL A 143 -4.11 9.69 18.46
N GLY A 144 -4.11 10.07 19.74
CA GLY A 144 -3.61 11.37 20.22
C GLY A 144 -4.57 12.54 19.97
N LEU A 145 -5.88 12.29 19.95
CA LEU A 145 -6.93 13.31 19.88
C LEU A 145 -7.59 13.52 21.24
N ASN A 146 -7.92 14.77 21.54
CA ASN A 146 -8.55 15.17 22.79
C ASN A 146 -10.08 14.99 22.75
N GLU A 147 -10.66 14.70 23.91
CA GLU A 147 -12.12 14.56 24.08
C GLU A 147 -12.89 15.81 23.64
N SER A 148 -12.36 17.00 23.94
CA SER A 148 -12.94 18.29 23.56
C SER A 148 -13.04 18.50 22.03
N GLN A 149 -12.39 17.64 21.24
CA GLN A 149 -12.42 17.67 19.79
C GLN A 149 -13.50 16.75 19.20
N MET A 150 -14.21 15.97 20.02
CA MET A 150 -15.16 14.95 19.58
C MET A 150 -16.31 15.53 18.73
N TYR A 151 -16.78 16.73 19.06
CA TYR A 151 -17.89 17.40 18.37
C TYR A 151 -17.45 18.46 17.35
N ARG A 152 -16.16 18.50 17.02
CA ARG A 152 -15.63 19.37 15.96
C ARG A 152 -15.81 18.71 14.58
N TYR A 153 -15.75 19.53 13.54
CA TYR A 153 -15.78 19.13 12.14
C TYR A 153 -14.37 19.01 11.56
N PRO A 154 -14.17 18.21 10.49
CA PRO A 154 -12.84 18.00 9.89
C PRO A 154 -12.08 19.28 9.50
N HIS A 155 -12.76 20.35 9.09
CA HIS A 155 -12.13 21.61 8.70
C HIS A 155 -11.50 22.37 9.88
N GLU A 156 -11.77 21.96 11.13
CA GLU A 156 -11.20 22.53 12.34
C GLU A 156 -9.90 21.82 12.79
N PHE A 157 -9.35 20.92 11.97
CA PHE A 157 -8.18 20.11 12.26
C PHE A 157 -7.05 20.31 11.24
N SER A 158 -5.81 20.09 11.68
CA SER A 158 -4.66 20.00 10.77
C SER A 158 -4.70 18.73 9.92
N GLY A 159 -3.96 18.69 8.80
CA GLY A 159 -3.87 17.49 7.95
C GLY A 159 -3.43 16.24 8.72
N GLY A 160 -2.47 16.38 9.65
CA GLY A 160 -2.04 15.28 10.51
C GLY A 160 -3.11 14.81 11.49
N GLN A 161 -3.94 15.71 12.00
CA GLN A 161 -5.08 15.35 12.84
C GLN A 161 -6.21 14.69 12.04
N CYS A 162 -6.50 15.17 10.83
CA CYS A 162 -7.42 14.50 9.91
C CYS A 162 -6.95 13.08 9.56
N GLN A 163 -5.65 12.89 9.37
CA GLN A 163 -5.09 11.56 9.17
C GLN A 163 -5.30 10.66 10.40
N ARG A 164 -5.09 11.19 11.61
CA ARG A 164 -5.37 10.47 12.87
C ARG A 164 -6.85 10.10 13.01
N ILE A 165 -7.76 10.97 12.58
CA ILE A 165 -9.22 10.68 12.53
C ILE A 165 -9.49 9.53 11.55
N GLY A 166 -8.88 9.55 10.36
CA GLY A 166 -8.97 8.46 9.38
C GLY A 166 -8.46 7.13 9.92
N ILE A 167 -7.32 7.13 10.62
CA ILE A 167 -6.75 5.96 11.31
C ILE A 167 -7.72 5.45 12.39
N ALA A 168 -8.23 6.34 13.25
CA ALA A 168 -9.19 5.98 14.29
C ALA A 168 -10.45 5.32 13.71
N ARG A 169 -11.00 5.89 12.63
CA ARG A 169 -12.15 5.31 11.92
C ARG A 169 -11.84 3.91 11.39
N ALA A 170 -10.68 3.71 10.78
CA ALA A 170 -10.29 2.40 10.25
C ALA A 170 -10.09 1.36 11.36
N LEU A 171 -9.63 1.77 12.54
CA LEU A 171 -9.28 0.86 13.64
C LEU A 171 -10.40 0.61 14.65
N ILE A 172 -11.49 1.40 14.64
CA ILE A 172 -12.57 1.28 15.63
C ILE A 172 -13.23 -0.11 15.66
N CYS A 173 -13.17 -0.83 14.54
CA CYS A 173 -13.69 -2.19 14.39
C CYS A 173 -12.70 -3.29 14.77
N GLU A 174 -11.48 -2.91 15.17
CA GLU A 174 -10.37 -3.81 15.51
C GLU A 174 -10.04 -4.79 14.37
N PRO A 175 -9.69 -4.27 13.16
CA PRO A 175 -9.42 -5.11 12.00
C PRO A 175 -8.20 -6.00 12.22
N LYS A 176 -8.02 -7.00 11.35
CA LYS A 176 -6.84 -7.87 11.32
C LYS A 176 -5.85 -7.46 10.24
N LEU A 177 -6.35 -6.88 9.15
CA LEU A 177 -5.56 -6.32 8.06
C LEU A 177 -5.90 -4.84 7.88
N LEU A 178 -4.86 -4.00 7.92
CA LEU A 178 -4.94 -2.59 7.60
C LEU A 178 -4.19 -2.32 6.31
N VAL A 179 -4.91 -1.80 5.31
CA VAL A 179 -4.34 -1.43 4.01
C VAL A 179 -4.17 0.08 3.96
N CYS A 180 -2.94 0.56 3.79
CA CYS A 180 -2.61 1.98 3.77
C CYS A 180 -2.10 2.39 2.39
N ASP A 181 -2.89 3.18 1.67
CA ASP A 181 -2.55 3.71 0.35
C ASP A 181 -1.98 5.12 0.50
N GLU A 182 -0.65 5.23 0.62
CA GLU A 182 0.07 6.50 0.81
C GLU A 182 -0.48 7.36 1.97
N PRO A 183 -0.59 6.81 3.19
CA PRO A 183 -1.29 7.46 4.31
C PRO A 183 -0.58 8.71 4.87
N VAL A 184 0.54 9.12 4.28
CA VAL A 184 1.37 10.23 4.77
C VAL A 184 1.81 11.18 3.66
N SER A 185 1.42 10.94 2.40
CA SER A 185 1.96 11.68 1.24
C SER A 185 1.56 13.16 1.23
N ALA A 186 0.39 13.50 1.79
CA ALA A 186 -0.10 14.88 1.87
C ALA A 186 0.38 15.64 3.13
N LEU A 187 1.31 15.08 3.91
CA LEU A 187 1.71 15.62 5.21
C LEU A 187 3.17 16.10 5.20
N ASP A 188 3.46 17.11 6.02
CA ASP A 188 4.83 17.57 6.27
C ASP A 188 5.70 16.47 6.88
N VAL A 189 6.99 16.45 6.56
CA VAL A 189 7.95 15.38 6.94
C VAL A 189 7.92 15.05 8.45
N SER A 190 7.83 16.07 9.32
CA SER A 190 7.74 15.87 10.76
C SER A 190 6.45 15.17 11.20
N ILE A 191 5.33 15.47 10.54
CA ILE A 191 4.03 14.83 10.78
C ILE A 191 4.01 13.41 10.20
N GLN A 192 4.63 13.18 9.05
CA GLN A 192 4.77 11.82 8.49
C GLN A 192 5.43 10.87 9.50
N ALA A 193 6.54 11.30 10.12
CA ALA A 193 7.22 10.52 11.14
C ALA A 193 6.34 10.21 12.36
N GLN A 194 5.54 11.18 12.82
CA GLN A 194 4.60 10.98 13.92
C GLN A 194 3.51 9.95 13.57
N VAL A 195 2.94 10.03 12.36
CA VAL A 195 1.91 9.08 11.89
C VAL A 195 2.50 7.68 11.73
N VAL A 196 3.72 7.55 11.21
CA VAL A 196 4.43 6.27 11.10
C VAL A 196 4.65 5.63 12.47
N ASN A 197 5.14 6.41 13.45
CA ASN A 197 5.33 5.92 14.82
C ASN A 197 4.00 5.48 15.45
N LEU A 198 2.94 6.28 15.27
CA LEU A 198 1.60 5.92 15.71
C LEU A 198 1.14 4.58 15.10
N LEU A 199 1.31 4.38 13.79
CA LEU A 199 0.93 3.11 13.13
C LEU A 199 1.72 1.92 13.68
N LYS A 200 3.00 2.09 14.03
CA LYS A 200 3.80 1.02 14.67
C LYS A 200 3.33 0.70 16.07
N GLU A 201 2.94 1.70 16.85
CA GLU A 201 2.37 1.50 18.18
C GLU A 201 1.03 0.77 18.10
N LEU A 202 0.14 1.24 17.21
CA LEU A 202 -1.16 0.61 16.97
C LEU A 202 -1.03 -0.80 16.42
N GLN A 203 -0.02 -1.06 15.58
CA GLN A 203 0.26 -2.40 15.08
C GLN A 203 0.53 -3.38 16.23
N LYS A 204 1.33 -2.98 17.22
CA LYS A 204 1.61 -3.81 18.41
C LYS A 204 0.38 -3.98 19.30
N ASP A 205 -0.31 -2.88 19.58
CA ASP A 205 -1.49 -2.85 20.45
C ASP A 205 -2.61 -3.76 19.95
N PHE A 206 -2.86 -3.75 18.63
CA PHE A 206 -3.97 -4.47 18.00
C PHE A 206 -3.54 -5.76 17.29
N LYS A 207 -2.24 -6.09 17.30
CA LYS A 207 -1.63 -7.21 16.54
C LYS A 207 -2.03 -7.15 15.05
N LEU A 208 -1.90 -5.97 14.45
CA LEU A 208 -2.33 -5.72 13.07
C LEU A 208 -1.33 -6.31 12.08
N THR A 209 -1.87 -6.81 10.98
CA THR A 209 -1.10 -6.98 9.74
C THR A 209 -1.29 -5.72 8.91
N ILE A 210 -0.21 -5.16 8.35
CA ILE A 210 -0.27 -3.88 7.62
C ILE A 210 0.33 -4.02 6.22
N LEU A 211 -0.41 -3.60 5.21
CA LEU A 211 0.12 -3.31 3.87
C LEU A 211 0.29 -1.80 3.73
N PHE A 212 1.53 -1.32 3.70
CA PHE A 212 1.86 0.09 3.70
C PHE A 212 2.48 0.51 2.37
N VAL A 213 1.72 1.23 1.54
CA VAL A 213 2.22 1.84 0.31
C VAL A 213 2.79 3.23 0.61
N ALA A 214 3.99 3.49 0.08
CA ALA A 214 4.58 4.83 0.05
C ALA A 214 5.37 5.02 -1.25
N HIS A 215 5.60 6.29 -1.60
CA HIS A 215 6.50 6.66 -2.70
C HIS A 215 7.96 6.83 -2.22
N ASP A 216 8.17 7.05 -0.91
CA ASP A 216 9.49 7.24 -0.32
C ASP A 216 9.96 6.00 0.47
N LEU A 217 11.08 5.42 0.01
CA LEU A 217 11.78 4.33 0.69
C LEU A 217 12.29 4.72 2.08
N SER A 218 12.52 5.99 2.38
CA SER A 218 12.94 6.44 3.71
C SER A 218 11.86 6.13 4.76
N ILE A 219 10.61 6.46 4.46
CA ILE A 219 9.44 6.22 5.32
C ILE A 219 9.24 4.71 5.50
N VAL A 220 9.28 3.96 4.40
CA VAL A 220 9.07 2.51 4.43
C VAL A 220 10.15 1.79 5.24
N LYS A 221 11.39 2.31 5.21
CA LYS A 221 12.50 1.81 6.05
C LYS A 221 12.14 1.82 7.52
N HIS A 222 11.39 2.81 8.00
CA HIS A 222 11.14 2.94 9.43
C HIS A 222 10.03 2.02 9.95
N ILE A 223 9.10 1.61 9.08
CA ILE A 223 7.88 0.90 9.49
C ILE A 223 7.85 -0.58 9.14
N SER A 224 8.41 -0.99 8.00
CA SER A 224 8.19 -2.33 7.43
C SER A 224 9.16 -3.41 7.93
N ASP A 225 8.70 -4.66 7.89
CA ASP A 225 9.49 -5.88 8.14
C ASP A 225 10.06 -6.44 6.84
N ARG A 226 9.24 -6.48 5.77
CA ARG A 226 9.63 -6.81 4.39
C ARG A 226 9.25 -5.67 3.44
N LEU A 227 10.01 -5.53 2.36
CA LEU A 227 9.78 -4.55 1.31
C LEU A 227 9.53 -5.22 -0.03
N PHE A 228 8.50 -4.74 -0.70
CA PHE A 228 8.09 -5.11 -2.03
C PHE A 228 8.33 -3.92 -2.96
N VAL A 229 9.23 -4.08 -3.92
CA VAL A 229 9.52 -3.07 -4.93
C VAL A 229 8.71 -3.39 -6.17
N MET A 230 7.83 -2.45 -6.55
CA MET A 230 6.99 -2.55 -7.74
C MET A 230 7.50 -1.67 -8.86
N TYR A 231 7.52 -2.21 -10.07
CA TYR A 231 7.82 -1.46 -11.30
C TYR A 231 6.89 -1.90 -12.43
N LEU A 232 6.19 -0.93 -13.04
CA LEU A 232 5.22 -1.15 -14.13
C LEU A 232 4.30 -2.38 -13.92
N GLY A 233 3.67 -2.43 -12.75
CA GLY A 233 2.66 -3.42 -12.39
C GLY A 233 3.19 -4.75 -11.85
N SER A 234 4.50 -4.98 -11.80
CA SER A 234 5.07 -6.23 -11.25
C SER A 234 5.99 -5.99 -10.06
N LEU A 235 6.08 -7.01 -9.21
CA LEU A 235 7.12 -7.12 -8.20
C LEU A 235 8.45 -7.40 -8.88
N VAL A 236 9.44 -6.54 -8.65
CA VAL A 236 10.80 -6.70 -9.19
C VAL A 236 11.81 -7.10 -8.12
N GLU A 237 11.52 -6.82 -6.85
CA GLU A 237 12.30 -7.28 -5.71
C GLU A 237 11.40 -7.39 -4.47
N VAL A 238 11.57 -8.46 -3.71
CA VAL A 238 10.90 -8.71 -2.43
C VAL A 238 11.97 -9.16 -1.45
N SER A 239 12.20 -8.41 -0.39
CA SER A 239 13.32 -8.67 0.52
C SER A 239 12.96 -8.30 1.95
N PRO A 240 13.55 -8.97 2.96
CA PRO A 240 13.57 -8.45 4.32
C PRO A 240 14.15 -7.04 4.33
N LYS A 241 13.65 -6.20 5.24
CA LYS A 241 14.10 -4.81 5.36
C LYS A 241 15.61 -4.68 5.46
N GLN A 242 16.31 -5.51 6.23
CA GLN A 242 17.75 -5.33 6.37
C GLN A 242 18.50 -5.59 5.07
N SER A 243 18.10 -6.60 4.32
CA SER A 243 18.74 -7.02 3.08
C SER A 243 18.60 -5.96 1.99
N ILE A 244 17.40 -5.39 1.80
CA ILE A 244 17.15 -4.44 0.71
C ILE A 244 17.98 -3.15 0.83
N TYR A 245 18.22 -2.65 2.04
CA TYR A 245 19.03 -1.43 2.23
C TYR A 245 20.54 -1.69 2.26
N ARG A 246 20.97 -2.92 2.57
CA ARG A 246 22.39 -3.29 2.63
C ARG A 246 22.90 -3.79 1.29
N ASN A 247 22.16 -4.68 0.65
CA ASN A 247 22.50 -5.33 -0.61
C ASN A 247 21.27 -5.42 -1.53
N PRO A 248 20.76 -4.28 -2.05
CA PRO A 248 19.69 -4.30 -3.04
C PRO A 248 20.12 -5.05 -4.29
N VAL A 249 19.28 -5.97 -4.77
CA VAL A 249 19.68 -6.86 -5.87
C VAL A 249 19.30 -6.28 -7.23
N HIS A 250 18.03 -5.88 -7.40
CA HIS A 250 17.51 -5.43 -8.68
C HIS A 250 18.06 -4.04 -9.03
N PRO A 251 18.50 -3.79 -10.28
CA PRO A 251 19.03 -2.48 -10.71
C PRO A 251 18.09 -1.30 -10.41
N TYR A 252 16.78 -1.48 -10.62
CA TYR A 252 15.77 -0.47 -10.23
C TYR A 252 15.78 -0.14 -8.74
N THR A 253 15.88 -1.14 -7.86
CA THR A 253 15.95 -0.93 -6.41
C THR A 253 17.19 -0.11 -6.04
N LYS A 254 18.33 -0.39 -6.67
CA LYS A 254 19.57 0.40 -6.51
C LYS A 254 19.36 1.86 -6.91
N VAL A 255 18.68 2.11 -8.03
CA VAL A 255 18.35 3.47 -8.48
C VAL A 255 17.46 4.18 -7.47
N LEU A 256 16.39 3.53 -7.00
CA LEU A 256 15.49 4.13 -6.01
C LEU A 256 16.20 4.47 -4.70
N LEU A 257 17.07 3.59 -4.19
CA LEU A 257 17.83 3.82 -2.96
C LEU A 257 18.87 4.93 -3.10
N ASN A 258 19.47 5.06 -4.28
CA ASN A 258 20.42 6.14 -4.57
C ASN A 258 19.75 7.51 -4.67
N ALA A 259 18.44 7.57 -4.97
CA ALA A 259 17.66 8.80 -4.98
C ALA A 259 17.30 9.31 -3.57
N ILE A 260 17.49 8.50 -2.52
CA ILE A 260 17.21 8.92 -1.14
C ILE A 260 18.26 9.95 -0.68
N PRO A 261 17.84 11.14 -0.22
CA PRO A 261 18.76 12.15 0.30
C PRO A 261 19.59 11.61 1.48
N ILE A 262 20.89 11.90 1.48
CA ILE A 262 21.74 11.65 2.65
C ILE A 262 21.67 12.86 3.56
N ALA A 263 21.35 12.65 4.84
CA ALA A 263 21.27 13.72 5.83
C ALA A 263 22.64 14.37 6.12
N ASP A 264 23.72 13.59 6.05
CA ASP A 264 25.09 14.08 6.20
C ASP A 264 25.58 14.82 4.92
N PRO A 265 25.87 16.13 5.00
CA PRO A 265 26.30 16.91 3.84
C PRO A 265 27.65 16.47 3.25
N GLN A 266 28.55 15.90 4.05
CA GLN A 266 29.87 15.45 3.58
C GLN A 266 29.72 14.18 2.74
N LEU A 267 28.92 13.23 3.22
CA LEU A 267 28.58 12.01 2.48
C LEU A 267 27.72 12.32 1.23
N ALA A 268 26.82 13.30 1.33
CA ALA A 268 26.00 13.73 0.20
C ALA A 268 26.86 14.29 -0.96
N ARG A 269 27.91 15.06 -0.66
CA ARG A 269 28.85 15.63 -1.66
C ARG A 269 29.71 14.58 -2.35
N GLN A 270 29.97 13.45 -1.69
CA GLN A 270 30.76 12.36 -2.26
C GLN A 270 29.94 11.42 -3.16
N ARG A 271 28.60 11.54 -3.15
CA ARG A 271 27.73 10.70 -3.97
C ARG A 271 27.53 11.30 -5.37
N THR A 272 27.93 10.55 -6.40
CA THR A 272 27.50 10.81 -7.78
C THR A 272 26.06 10.28 -7.95
N ILE A 273 25.06 11.16 -7.91
CA ILE A 273 23.69 10.78 -8.23
C ILE A 273 23.57 10.68 -9.75
N GLU A 274 23.83 9.50 -10.29
CA GLU A 274 23.57 9.21 -11.70
C GLU A 274 22.07 8.98 -11.91
N ILE A 275 21.30 10.06 -11.95
CA ILE A 275 19.88 10.02 -12.31
C ILE A 275 19.79 9.65 -13.79
N GLU A 276 19.33 8.44 -14.09
CA GLU A 276 18.98 8.06 -15.46
C GLU A 276 17.82 8.94 -15.94
N LYS A 277 18.12 9.86 -16.86
CA LYS A 277 17.23 10.86 -17.46
C LYS A 277 16.10 10.28 -18.34
N SER A 278 15.89 8.98 -18.35
CA SER A 278 14.83 8.37 -19.17
C SER A 278 13.48 8.42 -18.45
N GLU A 279 12.48 8.99 -19.10
CA GLU A 279 11.09 8.98 -18.62
C GLU A 279 10.59 7.55 -18.37
N LEU A 280 9.65 7.42 -17.43
CA LEU A 280 8.92 6.18 -17.19
C LEU A 280 8.23 5.72 -18.48
N PRO A 281 8.46 4.46 -18.93
CA PRO A 281 7.71 3.93 -20.06
C PRO A 281 6.21 3.93 -19.76
N SER A 282 5.40 4.27 -20.77
CA SER A 282 3.95 4.29 -20.61
C SER A 282 3.41 2.89 -20.28
N PRO A 283 2.58 2.74 -19.23
CA PRO A 283 1.88 1.49 -18.94
C PRO A 283 0.97 1.02 -20.09
N LEU A 284 0.62 1.90 -21.03
CA LEU A 284 -0.17 1.58 -22.23
C LEU A 284 0.58 0.71 -23.21
N ASN A 285 1.89 0.92 -23.32
CA ASN A 285 2.79 0.24 -24.24
C ASN A 285 4.08 -0.10 -23.47
N PRO A 286 4.01 -1.04 -22.51
CA PRO A 286 5.19 -1.40 -21.73
C PRO A 286 6.25 -2.05 -22.63
N PRO A 287 7.54 -1.89 -22.31
CA PRO A 287 8.60 -2.55 -23.07
C PRO A 287 8.45 -4.07 -23.06
N LYS A 288 8.89 -4.72 -24.15
CA LYS A 288 8.96 -6.18 -24.24
C LYS A 288 10.05 -6.73 -23.30
N GLY A 289 9.87 -7.95 -22.83
CA GLY A 289 10.79 -8.58 -21.89
C GLY A 289 10.76 -7.96 -20.50
N CYS A 290 11.93 -7.62 -19.95
CA CYS A 290 12.09 -6.92 -18.69
C CYS A 290 11.64 -5.47 -18.82
N ALA A 291 10.62 -5.08 -18.06
CA ALA A 291 10.04 -3.73 -18.13
C ALA A 291 11.06 -2.62 -17.82
N PHE A 292 12.10 -2.90 -17.04
CA PHE A 292 13.13 -1.93 -16.65
C PHE A 292 14.30 -1.85 -17.65
N HIS A 293 14.36 -2.71 -18.68
CA HIS A 293 15.53 -2.82 -19.54
C HIS A 293 15.90 -1.53 -20.30
N THR A 294 14.94 -0.64 -20.56
CA THR A 294 15.18 0.65 -21.22
C THR A 294 15.91 1.66 -20.33
N ARG A 295 15.92 1.41 -19.02
CA ARG A 295 16.56 2.21 -17.97
C ARG A 295 17.61 1.38 -17.21
N CYS A 296 18.03 0.23 -17.73
CA CYS A 296 18.92 -0.66 -16.99
C CYS A 296 20.31 -0.64 -17.61
N LYS A 297 21.31 -0.15 -16.88
CA LYS A 297 22.72 -0.11 -17.33
C LYS A 297 23.32 -1.48 -17.65
N ILE A 298 22.78 -2.52 -17.03
CA ILE A 298 23.23 -3.91 -17.23
C ILE A 298 22.26 -4.70 -18.13
N ALA A 299 21.41 -4.04 -18.91
CA ALA A 299 20.48 -4.71 -19.81
C ALA A 299 21.22 -5.52 -20.89
N THR A 300 20.85 -6.78 -21.04
CA THR A 300 21.33 -7.69 -22.08
C THR A 300 20.23 -7.99 -23.10
N ASP A 301 20.53 -8.71 -24.18
CA ASP A 301 19.52 -9.00 -25.21
C ASP A 301 18.37 -9.89 -24.71
N ILE A 302 18.63 -10.78 -23.74
CA ILE A 302 17.58 -11.55 -23.08
C ILE A 302 16.59 -10.63 -22.35
N CYS A 303 17.05 -9.52 -21.75
CA CYS A 303 16.17 -8.53 -21.12
C CYS A 303 15.20 -7.87 -22.10
N LYS A 304 15.54 -7.74 -23.39
CA LYS A 304 14.65 -7.18 -24.42
C LYS A 304 13.59 -8.16 -24.91
N LYS A 305 13.85 -9.47 -24.76
CA LYS A 305 13.04 -10.54 -25.34
C LYS A 305 12.15 -11.22 -24.30
N GLU A 306 12.69 -11.47 -23.11
CA GLU A 306 12.06 -12.31 -22.10
C GLU A 306 11.86 -11.57 -20.80
N ARG A 307 10.69 -11.78 -20.18
CA ARG A 307 10.35 -11.19 -18.89
C ARG A 307 10.95 -12.08 -17.80
N PRO A 308 11.78 -11.54 -16.88
CA PRO A 308 12.21 -12.30 -15.73
C PRO A 308 11.03 -12.56 -14.79
N TYR A 309 11.00 -13.74 -14.18
CA TYR A 309 10.07 -14.06 -13.10
C TYR A 309 10.72 -13.83 -11.75
N LEU A 310 9.90 -13.58 -10.73
CA LEU A 310 10.35 -13.39 -9.37
C LEU A 310 10.92 -14.74 -8.84
N ARG A 311 12.22 -14.80 -8.57
CA ARG A 311 12.91 -16.01 -8.08
C ARG A 311 13.67 -15.74 -6.79
N LEU A 312 13.76 -16.74 -5.92
CA LEU A 312 14.58 -16.69 -4.70
C LEU A 312 16.06 -16.67 -5.07
N ILE A 313 16.81 -15.75 -4.48
CA ILE A 313 18.28 -15.65 -4.61
C ILE A 313 18.94 -16.21 -3.37
N GLU A 314 18.60 -15.66 -2.19
CA GLU A 314 19.19 -16.01 -0.90
C GLU A 314 18.28 -15.47 0.24
N ASP A 315 18.24 -16.10 1.42
CA ASP A 315 17.67 -15.53 2.66
C ASP A 315 16.38 -14.69 2.51
N GLU A 316 15.33 -15.28 1.91
CA GLU A 316 14.03 -14.63 1.65
C GLU A 316 14.09 -13.40 0.69
N VAL A 317 15.19 -13.20 -0.02
CA VAL A 317 15.37 -12.20 -1.08
C VAL A 317 14.95 -12.80 -2.42
N TYR A 318 13.91 -12.23 -3.00
CA TYR A 318 13.41 -12.56 -4.31
C TYR A 318 13.58 -11.39 -5.27
N THR A 319 13.79 -11.69 -6.54
CA THR A 319 13.93 -10.64 -7.56
C THR A 319 13.63 -11.18 -8.95
N ALA A 320 13.16 -10.29 -9.82
CA ALA A 320 12.88 -10.57 -11.22
C ALA A 320 13.92 -9.88 -12.09
N CYS A 321 15.11 -10.47 -12.21
CA CYS A 321 16.17 -10.00 -13.12
C CYS A 321 17.01 -11.18 -13.65
N HIS A 322 17.46 -11.07 -14.91
CA HIS A 322 18.25 -12.09 -15.59
C HIS A 322 19.73 -12.07 -15.20
N ASN A 323 20.26 -10.92 -14.77
CA ASN A 323 21.69 -10.66 -14.59
C ASN A 323 22.07 -10.52 -13.11
N ILE A 324 21.72 -11.52 -12.30
CA ILE A 324 22.03 -11.58 -10.86
C ILE A 324 22.88 -12.78 -10.58
#